data_AF-A0A9P1H6E0-F1
#
_entry.id   AF-A0A9P1H6E0-F1
#
_cell.length_a   1.000
_cell.length_b   1.000
_cell.length_c   1.000
_cell.angle_alpha   90.00
_cell.angle_beta   90.00
_cell.angle_gamma   90.00
#
_symmetry.space_group_name_H-M   'P 1'
#
loop_
_entity.id
_entity.type
_entity.pdbx_description
1 polymer ?
#
loop_
_entity_poly.entity_id
_entity_poly.type
_entity_poly.pdbx_seq_one_letter_code
_entity_poly.pdbx_strand_id
1 'polypeptide(L)'
;MPTGVLTVVGPDNSRSFDGCTQPKTLWSCELPKELQDSVSPYNANQPTVAMQIQFDNNPSLSWNVPNGKPPPEPPSFEEMWFLGNTTDGVVSDDKAGEPTPFYISLLSSKDQTVGANMIEKRESGLVDRQLGVELPAPDRKDDGTGATARILPEVRQQPVRLFDRGLPTEHYGFYTYFRRTIYVRSLTTLNQTEAIGDVPLDQNGGSRETEADFLVTWAETRFHMKIWTNSAASKGLLAKGDKPGIEDTVDLTRPGTMPYPVTMTLDTHGGDPQTKFVWAWSIDERQRIDTLKPKFLSNDMSKGGTLVNPRINKNPSFGGLMAVRVVVNASG
;
A
#
# COMPACT_ATOMS: atom_id res chain seq x y z
N MET A 1 -18.41 -13.47 4.74
CA MET A 1 -17.84 -12.25 4.12
C MET A 1 -18.91 -11.63 3.23
N PRO A 2 -19.06 -10.29 3.18
CA PRO A 2 -20.01 -9.65 2.28
C PRO A 2 -19.47 -9.67 0.84
N THR A 3 -20.34 -9.69 -0.17
CA THR A 3 -19.97 -9.65 -1.59
C THR A 3 -20.59 -8.43 -2.27
N GLY A 4 -20.06 -8.05 -3.43
CA GLY A 4 -20.48 -6.86 -4.17
C GLY A 4 -19.48 -5.71 -4.06
N VAL A 5 -19.89 -4.53 -4.51
CA VAL A 5 -19.10 -3.29 -4.40
C VAL A 5 -19.37 -2.65 -3.04
N LEU A 6 -18.30 -2.38 -2.30
CA LEU A 6 -18.33 -1.86 -0.93
C LEU A 6 -17.36 -0.68 -0.81
N THR A 7 -17.68 0.26 0.07
CA THR A 7 -16.84 1.45 0.31
C THR A 7 -16.41 1.52 1.77
N VAL A 8 -15.18 1.96 1.98
CA VAL A 8 -14.68 2.47 3.26
C VAL A 8 -14.33 3.94 3.05
N VAL A 9 -15.06 4.83 3.71
CA VAL A 9 -15.00 6.27 3.46
C VAL A 9 -14.32 6.97 4.62
N GLY A 10 -13.25 7.70 4.31
CA GLY A 10 -12.53 8.53 5.26
C GLY A 10 -12.15 7.80 6.55
N PRO A 11 -11.41 6.67 6.53
CA PRO A 11 -11.01 5.97 7.74
C PRO A 11 -10.08 6.84 8.60
N ASP A 12 -10.09 6.65 9.91
CA ASP A 12 -9.18 7.38 10.79
C ASP A 12 -7.76 6.78 10.73
N ASN A 13 -6.77 7.63 10.49
CA ASN A 13 -5.37 7.23 10.56
C ASN A 13 -4.91 7.22 12.03
N SER A 14 -4.99 6.05 12.65
CA SER A 14 -4.68 5.86 14.07
C SER A 14 -3.19 5.65 14.38
N ARG A 15 -2.36 5.33 13.36
CA ARG A 15 -0.92 5.08 13.52
C ARG A 15 -0.16 5.48 12.27
N SER A 16 0.87 6.29 12.44
CA SER A 16 1.85 6.61 11.40
C SER A 16 3.25 6.44 11.96
N PHE A 17 4.15 5.87 11.16
CA PHE A 17 5.57 5.77 11.48
C PHE A 17 6.38 6.04 10.21
N ASP A 18 7.18 7.10 10.22
CA ASP A 18 7.97 7.59 9.09
C ASP A 18 9.49 7.50 9.34
N GLY A 19 9.88 6.88 10.46
CA GLY A 19 11.26 6.85 10.92
C GLY A 19 12.21 5.92 10.14
N CYS A 20 11.70 5.16 9.17
CA CYS A 20 12.52 4.24 8.36
C CYS A 20 13.36 4.97 7.29
N THR A 21 13.05 6.24 6.99
CA THR A 21 13.74 7.02 5.96
C THR A 21 14.09 8.41 6.43
N GLN A 22 15.13 8.99 5.81
CA GLN A 22 15.50 10.39 5.98
C GLN A 22 15.65 11.06 4.60
N PRO A 23 15.02 12.22 4.35
CA PRO A 23 14.08 12.93 5.22
C PRO A 23 12.77 12.14 5.47
N LYS A 24 12.03 12.49 6.53
CA LYS A 24 10.80 11.76 6.90
C LYS A 24 9.72 11.89 5.84
N THR A 25 9.75 13.00 5.09
CA THR A 25 8.85 13.28 3.97
C THR A 25 8.97 12.32 2.78
N LEU A 26 9.98 11.44 2.75
CA LEU A 26 10.06 10.35 1.77
C LEU A 26 8.97 9.29 1.96
N TRP A 27 8.27 9.30 3.11
CA TRP A 27 7.15 8.44 3.40
C TRP A 27 5.94 9.25 3.87
N SER A 28 4.75 8.91 3.37
CA SER A 28 3.51 9.54 3.81
C SER A 28 2.30 8.65 3.55
N CYS A 29 1.38 8.60 4.50
CA CYS A 29 0.06 7.98 4.29
C CYS A 29 -0.96 8.92 3.65
N GLU A 30 -0.57 10.18 3.41
CA GLU A 30 -1.43 11.16 2.73
C GLU A 30 -1.41 10.96 1.23
N LEU A 31 -2.55 11.21 0.60
CA LEU A 31 -2.65 11.26 -0.86
C LEU A 31 -1.71 12.33 -1.44
N PRO A 32 -1.16 12.12 -2.66
CA PRO A 32 -0.46 13.14 -3.40
C PRO A 32 -1.30 14.41 -3.54
N LYS A 33 -0.65 15.57 -3.63
CA LYS A 33 -1.30 16.89 -3.71
C LYS A 33 -2.34 16.98 -4.82
N GLU A 34 -2.12 16.27 -5.93
CA GLU A 34 -3.01 16.21 -7.09
C GLU A 34 -4.34 15.51 -6.79
N LEU A 35 -4.41 14.70 -5.72
CA LEU A 35 -5.58 13.88 -5.37
C LEU A 35 -6.26 14.32 -4.07
N GLN A 36 -5.71 15.29 -3.32
CA GLN A 36 -6.26 15.66 -2.01
C GLN A 36 -7.66 16.29 -2.12
N ASP A 37 -7.91 17.07 -3.17
CA ASP A 37 -9.22 17.70 -3.39
C ASP A 37 -10.32 16.64 -3.65
N SER A 38 -9.95 15.48 -4.21
CA SER A 38 -10.89 14.40 -4.54
C SER A 38 -11.50 13.70 -3.31
N VAL A 39 -10.88 13.87 -2.14
CA VAL A 39 -11.38 13.27 -0.88
C VAL A 39 -12.06 14.28 0.03
N SER A 40 -12.20 15.54 -0.40
CA SER A 40 -12.94 16.56 0.35
C SER A 40 -14.37 16.07 0.66
N PRO A 41 -14.86 16.24 1.90
CA PRO A 41 -14.32 17.04 3.00
C PRO A 41 -13.37 16.28 3.97
N TYR A 42 -12.96 15.07 3.62
CA TYR A 42 -12.01 14.29 4.41
C TYR A 42 -10.57 14.78 4.22
N ASN A 43 -9.71 14.48 5.19
CA ASN A 43 -8.31 14.88 5.12
C ASN A 43 -7.54 13.99 4.13
N ALA A 44 -6.38 14.45 3.66
CA ALA A 44 -5.56 13.71 2.69
C ALA A 44 -5.09 12.32 3.18
N ASN A 45 -5.02 12.08 4.50
CA ASN A 45 -4.72 10.78 5.11
C ASN A 45 -5.96 9.92 5.39
N GLN A 46 -7.13 10.35 4.91
CA GLN A 46 -8.41 9.66 5.08
C GLN A 46 -9.01 9.35 3.70
N PRO A 47 -8.33 8.55 2.85
CA PRO A 47 -8.82 8.28 1.51
C PRO A 47 -10.08 7.41 1.52
N THR A 48 -10.96 7.62 0.55
CA THR A 48 -12.05 6.69 0.27
C THR A 48 -11.52 5.52 -0.55
N VAL A 49 -11.80 4.30 -0.10
CA VAL A 49 -11.45 3.07 -0.81
C VAL A 49 -12.73 2.37 -1.23
N ALA A 50 -12.91 2.23 -2.54
CA ALA A 50 -13.92 1.37 -3.13
C ALA A 50 -13.29 0.01 -3.43
N MET A 51 -14.01 -1.07 -3.10
CA MET A 51 -13.56 -2.43 -3.33
C MET A 51 -14.70 -3.29 -3.83
N GLN A 52 -14.37 -4.32 -4.62
CA GLN A 52 -15.31 -5.37 -4.98
C GLN A 52 -14.87 -6.68 -4.36
N ILE A 53 -15.77 -7.34 -3.63
CA ILE A 53 -15.57 -8.69 -3.13
C ILE A 53 -16.45 -9.65 -3.94
N GLN A 54 -15.81 -10.66 -4.51
CA GLN A 54 -16.46 -11.71 -5.29
C GLN A 54 -16.35 -13.04 -4.54
N PHE A 55 -17.41 -13.83 -4.61
CA PHE A 55 -17.37 -15.23 -4.20
C PHE A 55 -17.22 -16.09 -5.46
N ASP A 56 -16.22 -16.95 -5.48
CA ASP A 56 -15.99 -17.90 -6.56
C ASP A 56 -15.97 -19.32 -5.99
N ASN A 57 -16.91 -20.14 -6.44
CA ASN A 57 -17.04 -21.55 -6.08
C ASN A 57 -16.51 -22.49 -7.16
N ASN A 58 -15.89 -21.97 -8.22
CA ASN A 58 -15.38 -22.78 -9.33
C ASN A 58 -13.84 -22.83 -9.32
N PRO A 59 -13.23 -24.00 -9.05
CA PRO A 59 -11.77 -24.15 -9.07
C PRO A 59 -11.17 -24.06 -10.49
N SER A 60 -12.01 -24.23 -11.53
CA SER A 60 -11.63 -23.90 -12.91
C SER A 60 -11.76 -22.39 -13.05
N LEU A 61 -10.63 -21.72 -12.88
CA LEU A 61 -10.35 -20.30 -13.08
C LEU A 61 -10.84 -19.78 -14.46
N SER A 62 -12.13 -19.80 -14.74
CA SER A 62 -12.74 -19.08 -15.85
C SER A 62 -12.82 -17.62 -15.42
N TRP A 63 -11.64 -17.00 -15.33
CA TRP A 63 -11.48 -15.61 -15.03
C TRP A 63 -12.36 -14.82 -15.98
N ASN A 64 -13.43 -14.20 -15.48
CA ASN A 64 -14.18 -13.24 -16.26
C ASN A 64 -13.43 -11.90 -16.24
N VAL A 65 -12.13 -11.95 -16.59
CA VAL A 65 -11.26 -10.80 -16.78
C VAL A 65 -11.36 -10.40 -18.25
N PRO A 66 -12.00 -9.27 -18.57
CA PRO A 66 -12.00 -8.84 -19.96
C PRO A 66 -10.54 -8.50 -20.33
N ASN A 67 -10.06 -9.12 -21.40
CA ASN A 67 -8.67 -9.12 -21.91
C ASN A 67 -7.73 -10.25 -21.43
N GLY A 68 -8.21 -11.28 -20.73
CA GLY A 68 -7.48 -12.56 -20.60
C GLY A 68 -6.13 -12.51 -19.86
N LYS A 69 -5.78 -11.41 -19.19
CA LYS A 69 -4.59 -11.34 -18.34
C LYS A 69 -4.90 -11.93 -16.97
N PRO A 70 -4.11 -12.90 -16.48
CA PRO A 70 -4.31 -13.42 -15.13
C PRO A 70 -4.10 -12.31 -14.10
N PRO A 71 -4.84 -12.32 -12.97
CA PRO A 71 -4.53 -11.47 -11.82
C PRO A 71 -3.06 -11.63 -11.38
N PRO A 72 -2.46 -10.61 -10.76
CA PRO A 72 -1.14 -10.76 -10.14
C PRO A 72 -1.13 -11.96 -9.19
N GLU A 73 -0.03 -12.72 -9.19
CA GLU A 73 0.10 -13.86 -8.29
C GLU A 73 0.00 -13.39 -6.83
N PRO A 74 -0.77 -14.09 -5.98
CA PRO A 74 -0.78 -13.79 -4.56
C PRO A 74 0.59 -14.06 -3.93
N PRO A 75 0.86 -13.49 -2.74
CA PRO A 75 2.04 -13.82 -1.96
C PRO A 75 2.18 -15.34 -1.75
N SER A 76 3.42 -15.82 -1.67
CA SER A 76 3.70 -17.24 -1.43
C SER A 76 3.22 -17.69 -0.06
N PHE A 77 2.95 -18.99 0.10
CA PHE A 77 2.52 -19.54 1.38
C PHE A 77 3.56 -19.32 2.47
N GLU A 78 4.84 -19.53 2.15
CA GLU A 78 5.94 -19.35 3.08
C GLU A 78 6.04 -17.90 3.57
N GLU A 79 5.80 -16.92 2.69
CA GLU A 79 5.80 -15.50 3.07
C GLU A 79 4.60 -15.16 3.95
N MET A 80 3.39 -15.62 3.59
CA MET A 80 2.21 -15.47 4.43
C MET A 80 2.42 -16.05 5.82
N TRP A 81 3.01 -17.25 5.91
CA TRP A 81 3.35 -17.88 7.17
C TRP A 81 4.36 -17.06 7.97
N PHE A 82 5.43 -16.59 7.32
CA PHE A 82 6.48 -15.80 7.96
C PHE A 82 5.94 -14.48 8.53
N LEU A 83 5.19 -13.70 7.74
CA LEU A 83 4.62 -12.43 8.18
C LEU A 83 3.54 -12.62 9.23
N GLY A 84 2.69 -13.64 9.08
CA GLY A 84 1.71 -14.05 10.08
C GLY A 84 2.35 -14.29 11.45
N ASN A 85 3.49 -14.98 11.47
CA ASN A 85 4.22 -15.32 12.68
C ASN A 85 5.01 -14.16 13.30
N THR A 86 5.42 -13.16 12.51
CA THR A 86 6.41 -12.16 12.94
C THR A 86 5.86 -10.75 13.07
N THR A 87 4.95 -10.34 12.19
CA THR A 87 4.53 -8.94 12.04
C THR A 87 3.01 -8.77 12.14
N ASP A 88 2.23 -9.70 11.58
CA ASP A 88 0.79 -9.49 11.43
C ASP A 88 -0.02 -9.81 12.68
N GLY A 89 0.61 -10.38 13.71
CA GLY A 89 -0.03 -10.71 14.97
C GLY A 89 -1.08 -11.81 14.85
N VAL A 90 -0.88 -12.77 13.93
CA VAL A 90 -1.75 -13.94 13.80
C VAL A 90 -1.55 -14.84 15.01
N VAL A 91 -2.65 -15.10 15.73
CA VAL A 91 -2.65 -15.85 16.99
C VAL A 91 -2.74 -17.35 16.73
N SER A 92 -3.59 -17.78 15.80
CA SER A 92 -3.79 -19.19 15.45
C SER A 92 -2.50 -19.89 15.02
N ASP A 93 -2.44 -21.21 15.16
CA ASP A 93 -1.29 -22.01 14.71
C ASP A 93 -1.10 -21.94 13.19
N ASP A 94 -2.19 -21.79 12.43
CA ASP A 94 -2.13 -21.52 10.99
C ASP A 94 -1.75 -20.04 10.74
N LYS A 95 -0.45 -19.78 10.58
CA LYS A 95 0.09 -18.42 10.40
C LYS A 95 -0.20 -17.84 9.01
N ALA A 96 -0.43 -18.70 8.02
CA ALA A 96 -0.80 -18.26 6.68
C ALA A 96 -2.31 -18.07 6.50
N GLY A 97 -3.11 -18.43 7.50
CA GLY A 97 -4.56 -18.36 7.47
C GLY A 97 -5.18 -19.40 6.53
N GLU A 98 -6.47 -19.61 6.69
CA GLU A 98 -7.24 -20.59 5.92
C GLU A 98 -7.59 -20.04 4.53
N PRO A 99 -7.51 -20.84 3.46
CA PRO A 99 -7.97 -20.42 2.15
C PRO A 99 -9.48 -20.19 2.15
N THR A 100 -9.95 -19.20 1.39
CA THR A 100 -11.38 -18.89 1.26
C THR A 100 -11.77 -18.76 -0.22
N PRO A 101 -13.06 -18.95 -0.56
CA PRO A 101 -13.57 -18.75 -1.92
C PRO A 101 -13.80 -17.27 -2.26
N PHE A 102 -13.15 -16.33 -1.57
CA PHE A 102 -13.36 -14.89 -1.77
C PHE A 102 -12.16 -14.24 -2.45
N TYR A 103 -12.45 -13.35 -3.38
CA TYR A 103 -11.48 -12.55 -4.10
C TYR A 103 -11.83 -11.07 -3.97
N ILE A 104 -10.81 -10.22 -3.88
CA ILE A 104 -10.96 -8.78 -3.69
C ILE A 104 -10.25 -7.99 -4.77
N SER A 105 -10.89 -6.92 -5.23
CA SER A 105 -10.31 -5.91 -6.11
C SER A 105 -10.50 -4.53 -5.50
N LEU A 106 -9.52 -3.63 -5.67
CA LEU A 106 -9.68 -2.21 -5.34
C LEU A 106 -10.06 -1.46 -6.62
N LEU A 107 -10.99 -0.53 -6.48
CA LEU A 107 -11.56 0.24 -7.58
C LEU A 107 -11.09 1.69 -7.47
N SER A 108 -10.81 2.34 -8.60
CA SER A 108 -10.46 3.76 -8.65
C SER A 108 -11.66 4.66 -8.33
N SER A 109 -12.89 4.16 -8.54
CA SER A 109 -14.14 4.84 -8.16
C SER A 109 -15.24 3.82 -7.87
N LYS A 110 -16.28 4.23 -7.11
CA LYS A 110 -17.46 3.38 -6.82
C LYS A 110 -18.20 2.91 -8.07
N ASP A 111 -18.19 3.74 -9.12
CA ASP A 111 -18.91 3.49 -10.37
C ASP A 111 -18.13 2.59 -11.34
N GLN A 112 -16.93 2.17 -10.95
CA GLN A 112 -16.08 1.30 -11.75
C GLN A 112 -16.46 -0.17 -11.50
N THR A 113 -16.80 -0.88 -12.57
CA THR A 113 -16.94 -2.34 -12.51
C THR A 113 -15.59 -3.00 -12.75
N VAL A 114 -15.32 -4.12 -12.09
CA VAL A 114 -14.19 -5.00 -12.46
C VAL A 114 -14.48 -5.54 -13.86
N GLY A 115 -13.84 -4.94 -14.87
CA GLY A 115 -14.05 -5.19 -16.29
C GLY A 115 -12.96 -4.51 -17.14
N ALA A 116 -13.04 -4.58 -18.48
CA ALA A 116 -11.99 -4.26 -19.48
C ALA A 116 -11.23 -2.94 -19.29
N ASN A 117 -11.76 -2.04 -18.47
CA ASN A 117 -11.25 -0.70 -18.22
C ASN A 117 -10.26 -0.63 -17.05
N MET A 118 -10.08 -1.71 -16.27
CA MET A 118 -8.94 -1.82 -15.35
C MET A 118 -7.69 -2.21 -16.15
N ILE A 119 -7.26 -1.33 -17.04
CA ILE A 119 -6.03 -1.49 -17.80
C ILE A 119 -4.88 -1.20 -16.84
N GLU A 120 -4.14 -2.23 -16.46
CA GLU A 120 -2.78 -2.03 -15.98
C GLU A 120 -2.02 -1.27 -17.06
N LYS A 121 -1.57 -0.05 -16.74
CA LYS A 121 -0.58 0.61 -17.58
C LYS A 121 0.64 -0.30 -17.58
N ARG A 122 0.99 -0.83 -18.75
CA ARG A 122 2.16 -1.69 -18.92
C ARG A 122 3.36 -0.96 -18.35
N GLU A 123 4.17 -1.64 -17.55
CA GLU A 123 5.55 -1.22 -17.30
C GLU A 123 6.25 -1.18 -18.66
N SER A 124 6.39 0.03 -19.20
CA SER A 124 7.02 0.24 -20.50
C SER A 124 8.50 0.53 -20.29
N GLY A 125 9.32 -0.47 -20.58
CA GLY A 125 10.76 -0.32 -20.75
C GLY A 125 11.54 -0.46 -19.46
N LEU A 126 12.50 -1.37 -19.47
CA LEU A 126 13.57 -1.40 -18.50
C LEU A 126 14.54 -0.27 -18.90
N VAL A 127 14.92 0.58 -17.96
CA VAL A 127 15.83 1.68 -18.25
C VAL A 127 16.93 1.73 -17.20
N ASP A 128 18.15 1.62 -17.73
CA ASP A 128 19.44 1.80 -17.07
C ASP A 128 19.96 0.66 -16.18
N ARG A 129 21.28 0.45 -16.28
CA ARG A 129 22.09 -0.53 -15.54
C ARG A 129 23.09 0.23 -14.70
N GLN A 130 22.76 0.48 -13.44
CA GLN A 130 23.74 0.87 -12.43
C GLN A 130 23.80 -0.21 -11.35
N LEU A 131 25.01 -0.72 -11.06
CA LEU A 131 25.27 -1.84 -10.12
C LEU A 131 24.71 -3.22 -10.55
N GLY A 132 24.34 -3.41 -11.82
CA GLY A 132 23.80 -4.69 -12.32
C GLY A 132 22.34 -4.96 -11.94
N VAL A 133 21.66 -3.96 -11.34
CA VAL A 133 20.23 -4.00 -11.02
C VAL A 133 19.49 -3.24 -12.13
N GLU A 134 18.46 -3.86 -12.68
CA GLU A 134 17.62 -3.29 -13.73
C GLU A 134 16.38 -2.69 -13.08
N LEU A 135 16.22 -1.36 -13.20
CA LEU A 135 15.10 -0.64 -12.58
C LEU A 135 13.96 -0.46 -13.58
N PRO A 136 12.70 -0.64 -13.15
CA PRO A 136 11.55 -0.39 -14.02
C PRO A 136 11.42 1.10 -14.31
N ALA A 137 11.05 1.45 -15.55
CA ALA A 137 10.76 2.83 -15.91
C ALA A 137 9.69 3.45 -14.98
N PRO A 138 9.76 4.76 -14.71
CA PRO A 138 8.69 5.46 -14.02
C PRO A 138 7.45 5.56 -14.92
N ASP A 139 6.27 5.57 -14.30
CA ASP A 139 5.02 5.83 -15.00
C ASP A 139 5.02 7.29 -15.51
N ARG A 140 4.63 7.51 -16.77
CA ARG A 140 4.61 8.83 -17.43
C ARG A 140 3.26 9.16 -18.02
N LYS A 141 2.93 10.45 -18.19
CA LYS A 141 1.80 10.93 -18.98
C LYS A 141 2.12 10.89 -20.48
N ASP A 142 1.12 11.15 -21.31
CA ASP A 142 1.26 11.14 -22.78
C ASP A 142 2.17 12.27 -23.29
N ASP A 143 2.30 13.35 -22.55
CA ASP A 143 3.24 14.46 -22.81
C ASP A 143 4.69 14.16 -22.39
N GLY A 144 4.93 13.00 -21.76
CA GLY A 144 6.23 12.54 -21.31
C GLY A 144 6.65 13.02 -19.92
N THR A 145 5.85 13.83 -19.21
CA THR A 145 6.09 14.14 -17.79
C THR A 145 5.74 12.94 -16.91
N GLY A 146 6.06 13.02 -15.63
CA GLY A 146 5.73 11.98 -14.68
C GLY A 146 4.22 11.78 -14.51
N ALA A 147 3.78 10.54 -14.28
CA ALA A 147 2.40 10.28 -13.88
C ALA A 147 2.16 10.69 -12.42
N THR A 148 0.90 10.84 -12.01
CA THR A 148 0.53 11.09 -10.60
C THR A 148 1.17 10.03 -9.69
N ALA A 149 1.67 10.47 -8.55
CA ALA A 149 2.30 9.58 -7.58
C ALA A 149 1.34 8.48 -7.10
N ARG A 150 1.85 7.26 -6.95
CA ARG A 150 1.07 6.06 -6.63
C ARG A 150 1.25 5.72 -5.15
N ILE A 151 0.21 6.02 -4.37
CA ILE A 151 0.20 5.88 -2.90
C ILE A 151 -0.52 4.61 -2.43
N LEU A 152 -1.47 4.12 -3.24
CA LEU A 152 -2.28 2.92 -3.03
C LEU A 152 -2.10 1.96 -4.21
N PRO A 153 -2.23 0.63 -4.00
CA PRO A 153 -2.09 -0.36 -5.06
C PRO A 153 -3.31 -0.38 -6.00
N GLU A 154 -3.07 -0.86 -7.22
CA GLU A 154 -4.13 -1.42 -8.05
C GLU A 154 -4.27 -2.91 -7.70
N VAL A 155 -5.39 -3.28 -7.08
CA VAL A 155 -5.64 -4.66 -6.67
C VAL A 155 -6.71 -5.25 -7.58
N ARG A 156 -6.41 -6.40 -8.19
CA ARG A 156 -7.39 -7.16 -8.97
C ARG A 156 -7.41 -8.60 -8.51
N GLN A 157 -8.62 -9.07 -8.19
CA GLN A 157 -8.96 -10.45 -7.85
C GLN A 157 -7.88 -11.15 -7.01
N GLN A 158 -7.43 -10.48 -5.94
CA GLN A 158 -6.51 -11.09 -5.00
C GLN A 158 -7.28 -12.04 -4.08
N PRO A 159 -6.77 -13.26 -3.84
CA PRO A 159 -7.43 -14.21 -2.95
C PRO A 159 -7.40 -13.68 -1.52
N VAL A 160 -8.51 -13.85 -0.82
CA VAL A 160 -8.66 -13.49 0.59
C VAL A 160 -8.51 -14.76 1.43
N ARG A 161 -7.85 -14.64 2.58
CA ARG A 161 -7.71 -15.73 3.56
C ARG A 161 -8.41 -15.37 4.86
N LEU A 162 -8.81 -16.37 5.64
CA LEU A 162 -9.37 -16.18 6.97
C LEU A 162 -8.30 -16.48 8.02
N PHE A 163 -8.07 -15.54 8.93
CA PHE A 163 -7.13 -15.69 10.02
C PHE A 163 -7.87 -15.76 11.35
N ASP A 164 -7.27 -16.47 12.32
CA ASP A 164 -7.73 -16.47 13.71
C ASP A 164 -9.20 -16.89 13.90
N ARG A 165 -9.65 -17.90 13.13
CA ARG A 165 -11.03 -18.41 13.18
C ARG A 165 -11.47 -18.69 14.63
N GLY A 166 -12.60 -18.11 15.02
CA GLY A 166 -13.20 -18.26 16.35
C GLY A 166 -12.49 -17.49 17.47
N LEU A 167 -11.38 -16.81 17.19
CA LEU A 167 -10.64 -16.02 18.17
C LEU A 167 -11.06 -14.54 18.14
N PRO A 168 -10.72 -13.75 19.18
CA PRO A 168 -11.03 -12.31 19.22
C PRO A 168 -10.36 -11.48 18.11
N THR A 169 -9.36 -12.03 17.43
CA THR A 169 -8.67 -11.41 16.30
C THR A 169 -9.14 -11.95 14.95
N GLU A 170 -10.27 -12.68 14.88
CA GLU A 170 -10.77 -13.21 13.61
C GLU A 170 -10.97 -12.10 12.57
N HIS A 171 -10.34 -12.29 11.42
CA HIS A 171 -10.46 -11.37 10.28
C HIS A 171 -10.23 -12.08 8.96
N TYR A 172 -10.92 -11.60 7.92
CA TYR A 172 -10.49 -11.85 6.56
C TYR A 172 -9.33 -10.91 6.22
N GLY A 173 -8.32 -11.39 5.52
CA GLY A 173 -7.16 -10.59 5.18
C GLY A 173 -6.54 -10.97 3.84
N PHE A 174 -5.91 -9.99 3.23
CA PHE A 174 -4.99 -10.18 2.11
C PHE A 174 -3.94 -9.08 2.14
N TYR A 175 -2.81 -9.31 1.49
CA TYR A 175 -1.86 -8.25 1.19
C TYR A 175 -1.29 -8.42 -0.20
N THR A 176 -0.78 -7.33 -0.75
CA THR A 176 -0.06 -7.30 -2.02
C THR A 176 1.14 -6.37 -1.91
N TYR A 177 2.14 -6.61 -2.75
CA TYR A 177 3.24 -5.69 -2.96
C TYR A 177 2.99 -4.86 -4.20
N PHE A 178 3.23 -3.56 -4.10
CA PHE A 178 3.16 -2.67 -5.23
C PHE A 178 4.30 -1.67 -5.19
N ARG A 179 4.63 -1.15 -6.37
CA ARG A 179 5.57 -0.05 -6.50
C ARG A 179 4.89 1.23 -6.09
N ARG A 180 5.41 1.88 -5.07
CA ARG A 180 4.87 3.13 -4.55
C ARG A 180 5.76 4.28 -4.99
N THR A 181 5.17 5.40 -5.35
CA THR A 181 5.92 6.61 -5.73
C THR A 181 5.47 7.84 -4.96
N ILE A 182 6.40 8.79 -4.77
CA ILE A 182 6.14 10.10 -4.17
C ILE A 182 7.07 11.14 -4.81
N TYR A 183 6.54 12.32 -5.08
CA TYR A 183 7.31 13.46 -5.57
C TYR A 183 7.87 14.26 -4.39
N VAL A 184 9.13 14.64 -4.47
CA VAL A 184 9.80 15.46 -3.45
C VAL A 184 10.79 16.44 -4.07
N ARG A 185 11.06 17.53 -3.38
CA ARG A 185 12.10 18.51 -3.70
C ARG A 185 13.46 18.11 -3.18
N SER A 186 13.53 17.39 -2.06
CA SER A 186 14.81 17.03 -1.47
C SER A 186 14.88 15.57 -1.03
N LEU A 187 16.05 14.98 -1.27
CA LEU A 187 16.43 13.66 -0.76
C LEU A 187 17.25 13.75 0.54
N THR A 188 17.53 14.96 1.02
CA THR A 188 18.29 15.23 2.25
C THR A 188 17.58 16.29 3.09
N THR A 189 17.85 16.33 4.39
CA THR A 189 17.42 17.47 5.22
C THR A 189 18.16 18.74 4.80
N LEU A 190 17.49 19.90 4.88
CA LEU A 190 18.08 21.19 4.54
C LEU A 190 19.08 21.59 5.64
N ASN A 191 20.39 21.56 5.32
CA ASN A 191 21.52 21.78 6.23
C ASN A 191 21.60 20.72 7.35
N GLN A 192 22.64 19.89 7.29
CA GLN A 192 22.93 18.71 8.13
C GLN A 192 22.96 18.90 9.67
N THR A 193 22.53 20.06 10.17
CA THR A 193 22.18 20.28 11.57
C THR A 193 20.68 20.02 11.74
N GLU A 194 20.32 19.13 12.67
CA GLU A 194 18.96 18.70 13.04
C GLU A 194 17.95 19.82 13.39
N ALA A 195 18.32 21.09 13.21
CA ALA A 195 17.58 22.29 13.60
C ALA A 195 16.72 22.91 12.48
N ILE A 196 16.91 22.54 11.21
CA ILE A 196 16.03 22.98 10.10
C ILE A 196 15.35 21.73 9.53
N GLY A 197 14.05 21.63 9.75
CA GLY A 197 13.23 20.46 9.46
C GLY A 197 13.12 20.09 7.98
N ASP A 198 12.33 19.05 7.70
CA ASP A 198 12.02 18.60 6.34
C ASP A 198 11.52 19.76 5.45
N VAL A 199 11.75 19.66 4.14
CA VAL A 199 11.31 20.68 3.17
C VAL A 199 9.79 20.87 3.31
N PRO A 200 9.29 22.08 3.58
CA PRO A 200 7.86 22.30 3.80
C PRO A 200 6.96 21.86 2.63
N LEU A 201 7.46 22.01 1.39
CA LEU A 201 6.75 21.57 0.18
C LEU A 201 6.63 20.04 0.09
N ASP A 202 7.50 19.27 0.74
CA ASP A 202 7.47 17.81 0.72
C ASP A 202 6.54 17.23 1.79
N GLN A 203 6.00 18.07 2.69
CA GLN A 203 5.08 17.63 3.74
C GLN A 203 3.70 17.30 3.17
N ASN A 204 2.95 16.46 3.90
CA ASN A 204 1.55 16.18 3.63
C ASN A 204 1.32 15.54 2.25
N GLY A 205 1.97 14.40 1.98
CA GLY A 205 1.83 13.64 0.73
C GLY A 205 2.89 13.89 -0.35
N GLY A 206 3.98 14.60 -0.03
CA GLY A 206 5.02 14.97 -0.99
C GLY A 206 4.76 16.33 -1.67
N SER A 207 5.68 16.73 -2.54
CA SER A 207 5.52 17.94 -3.37
C SER A 207 4.53 17.68 -4.51
N ARG A 208 4.04 18.76 -5.13
CA ARG A 208 3.38 18.64 -6.44
C ARG A 208 4.38 18.13 -7.46
N GLU A 209 3.90 17.42 -8.48
CA GLU A 209 4.72 17.02 -9.63
C GLU A 209 5.49 18.22 -10.18
N THR A 210 4.79 19.33 -10.47
CA THR A 210 5.34 20.56 -11.06
C THR A 210 6.38 21.29 -10.21
N GLU A 211 6.52 20.91 -8.94
CA GLU A 211 7.43 21.53 -7.98
C GLU A 211 8.57 20.58 -7.57
N ALA A 212 8.52 19.34 -8.04
CA ALA A 212 9.41 18.28 -7.62
C ALA A 212 10.77 18.32 -8.32
N ASP A 213 11.82 18.02 -7.57
CA ASP A 213 13.17 17.81 -8.11
C ASP A 213 13.47 16.29 -8.24
N PHE A 214 12.69 15.44 -7.57
CA PHE A 214 12.84 13.99 -7.54
C PHE A 214 11.51 13.24 -7.56
N LEU A 215 11.50 12.09 -8.23
CA LEU A 215 10.48 11.05 -8.09
C LEU A 215 11.08 9.87 -7.32
N VAL A 216 10.66 9.71 -6.07
CA VAL A 216 11.10 8.62 -5.20
C VAL A 216 10.20 7.42 -5.44
N THR A 217 10.82 6.26 -5.59
CA THR A 217 10.16 4.99 -5.87
C THR A 217 10.58 3.94 -4.86
N TRP A 218 9.59 3.29 -4.26
CA TRP A 218 9.72 2.14 -3.39
C TRP A 218 9.34 0.90 -4.20
N ALA A 219 10.28 -0.02 -4.43
CA ALA A 219 10.04 -1.18 -5.30
C ALA A 219 8.83 -1.99 -4.85
N GLU A 220 8.79 -2.29 -3.55
CA GLU A 220 7.81 -3.17 -2.94
C GLU A 220 7.34 -2.58 -1.61
N THR A 221 6.21 -1.88 -1.68
CA THR A 221 5.43 -1.46 -0.53
C THR A 221 4.30 -2.46 -0.32
N ARG A 222 4.12 -2.91 0.92
CA ARG A 222 3.04 -3.80 1.29
C ARG A 222 1.77 -3.00 1.56
N PHE A 223 0.69 -3.35 0.89
CA PHE A 223 -0.65 -2.96 1.28
C PHE A 223 -1.33 -4.16 1.92
N HIS A 224 -1.65 -4.06 3.21
CA HIS A 224 -2.28 -5.13 3.99
C HIS A 224 -3.65 -4.67 4.46
N MET A 225 -4.69 -5.43 4.12
CA MET A 225 -6.06 -5.18 4.55
C MET A 225 -6.53 -6.28 5.51
N LYS A 226 -7.16 -5.87 6.61
CA LYS A 226 -7.87 -6.74 7.56
C LYS A 226 -9.32 -6.32 7.68
N ILE A 227 -10.23 -7.26 7.50
CA ILE A 227 -11.68 -7.10 7.59
C ILE A 227 -12.15 -7.92 8.80
N TRP A 228 -12.45 -7.24 9.90
CA TRP A 228 -12.69 -7.88 11.19
C TRP A 228 -14.09 -8.46 11.31
N THR A 229 -14.20 -9.73 11.70
CA THR A 229 -15.49 -10.43 11.81
C THR A 229 -15.89 -10.76 13.24
N ASN A 230 -14.93 -10.88 14.15
CA ASN A 230 -15.18 -11.24 15.55
C ASN A 230 -14.28 -10.48 16.54
N SER A 231 -14.03 -9.19 16.33
CA SER A 231 -13.28 -8.44 17.34
C SER A 231 -14.20 -7.72 18.32
N ALA A 232 -14.07 -8.09 19.60
CA ALA A 232 -14.74 -7.42 20.72
C ALA A 232 -14.40 -5.91 20.77
N ALA A 233 -13.23 -5.52 20.25
CA ALA A 233 -12.77 -4.14 20.10
C ALA A 233 -13.46 -3.37 18.94
N SER A 234 -14.13 -4.05 18.02
CA SER A 234 -14.75 -3.44 16.83
C SER A 234 -16.29 -3.55 16.81
N LYS A 235 -16.89 -3.95 17.94
CA LYS A 235 -18.33 -3.88 18.18
C LYS A 235 -18.88 -2.45 18.34
N GLY A 236 -18.01 -1.44 18.34
CA GLY A 236 -18.45 -0.06 18.19
C GLY A 236 -19.12 0.10 16.83
N LEU A 237 -20.35 0.61 16.78
CA LEU A 237 -20.95 1.04 15.52
C LEU A 237 -19.92 1.89 14.78
N LEU A 238 -19.69 1.57 13.50
CA LEU A 238 -18.84 2.38 12.64
C LEU A 238 -19.27 3.84 12.80
N ALA A 239 -18.38 4.68 13.34
CA ALA A 239 -18.74 6.03 13.73
C ALA A 239 -19.28 6.77 12.51
N LYS A 240 -20.56 7.16 12.55
CA LYS A 240 -21.13 8.05 11.54
C LYS A 240 -20.37 9.36 11.63
N GLY A 241 -19.69 9.74 10.55
CA GLY A 241 -18.97 11.02 10.53
C GLY A 241 -19.94 12.19 10.51
N ASP A 242 -19.59 13.28 11.20
CA ASP A 242 -20.32 14.55 11.15
C ASP A 242 -20.05 15.34 9.85
N LYS A 243 -19.07 14.90 9.04
CA LYS A 243 -18.71 15.52 7.77
C LYS A 243 -19.71 15.13 6.66
N PRO A 244 -20.13 16.07 5.79
CA PRO A 244 -20.96 15.74 4.64
C PRO A 244 -20.25 14.73 3.72
N GLY A 245 -21.01 13.90 3.00
CA GLY A 245 -20.47 12.92 2.08
C GLY A 245 -19.77 13.54 0.88
N ILE A 246 -18.93 12.78 0.21
CA ILE A 246 -18.36 13.18 -1.09
C ILE A 246 -19.54 13.23 -2.10
N GLU A 247 -19.73 14.40 -2.73
CA GLU A 247 -20.78 14.67 -3.74
C GLU A 247 -22.24 14.46 -3.26
N ASP A 248 -22.53 14.64 -1.97
CA ASP A 248 -23.89 14.53 -1.40
C ASP A 248 -24.57 13.15 -1.59
N THR A 249 -23.76 12.10 -1.85
CA THR A 249 -24.24 10.72 -1.94
C THR A 249 -24.12 10.00 -0.60
N VAL A 250 -25.20 9.35 -0.16
CA VAL A 250 -25.28 8.69 1.16
C VAL A 250 -24.19 7.61 1.33
N ASP A 251 -23.83 6.91 0.25
CA ASP A 251 -22.83 5.82 0.23
C ASP A 251 -21.36 6.29 0.26
N LEU A 252 -21.12 7.58 0.04
CA LEU A 252 -19.81 8.23 0.16
C LEU A 252 -19.71 9.11 1.41
N THR A 253 -20.52 8.78 2.42
CA THR A 253 -20.42 9.36 3.76
C THR A 253 -19.81 8.33 4.71
N ARG A 254 -18.85 8.74 5.54
CA ARG A 254 -18.25 7.90 6.59
C ARG A 254 -19.36 7.17 7.38
N PRO A 255 -19.28 5.84 7.51
CA PRO A 255 -18.12 4.97 7.25
C PRO A 255 -18.02 4.37 5.83
N GLY A 256 -18.99 4.64 4.96
CA GLY A 256 -19.20 3.90 3.71
C GLY A 256 -20.16 2.73 3.87
N THR A 257 -20.19 1.83 2.89
CA THR A 257 -21.13 0.69 2.83
C THR A 257 -20.57 -0.63 3.37
N MET A 258 -19.27 -0.70 3.69
CA MET A 258 -18.66 -1.89 4.26
C MET A 258 -19.24 -2.20 5.65
N PRO A 259 -19.89 -3.36 5.87
CA PRO A 259 -20.57 -3.65 7.13
C PRO A 259 -19.62 -4.10 8.25
N TYR A 260 -18.37 -4.37 7.93
CA TYR A 260 -17.34 -4.80 8.88
C TYR A 260 -16.27 -3.72 9.05
N PRO A 261 -15.70 -3.57 10.25
CA PRO A 261 -14.54 -2.74 10.48
C PRO A 261 -13.35 -3.20 9.64
N VAL A 262 -12.65 -2.23 9.04
CA VAL A 262 -11.50 -2.48 8.17
C VAL A 262 -10.27 -1.76 8.71
N THR A 263 -9.15 -2.46 8.74
CA THR A 263 -7.83 -1.87 8.94
C THR A 263 -7.03 -2.00 7.66
N MET A 264 -6.45 -0.90 7.20
CA MET A 264 -5.54 -0.88 6.06
C MET A 264 -4.18 -0.42 6.56
N THR A 265 -3.12 -1.09 6.13
CA THR A 265 -1.76 -0.81 6.53
C THR A 265 -0.88 -0.72 5.30
N LEU A 266 -0.12 0.37 5.21
CA LEU A 266 0.97 0.54 4.27
C LEU A 266 2.28 0.42 5.04
N ASP A 267 3.12 -0.52 4.65
CA ASP A 267 4.41 -0.73 5.29
C ASP A 267 5.46 -1.29 4.31
N THR A 268 6.68 -1.48 4.80
CA THR A 268 7.80 -1.99 4.00
C THR A 268 8.19 -3.41 4.41
N HIS A 269 7.33 -4.18 5.08
CA HIS A 269 7.62 -5.53 5.57
C HIS A 269 7.52 -6.59 4.46
N GLY A 270 8.33 -7.64 4.53
CA GLY A 270 8.35 -8.76 3.58
C GLY A 270 8.83 -8.36 2.19
N GLY A 271 8.54 -9.16 1.16
CA GLY A 271 8.95 -8.92 -0.22
C GLY A 271 10.30 -9.57 -0.58
N ASP A 272 10.72 -9.39 -1.84
CA ASP A 272 11.94 -9.98 -2.39
C ASP A 272 13.16 -9.08 -2.17
N PRO A 273 14.19 -9.50 -1.43
CA PRO A 273 15.38 -8.69 -1.22
C PRO A 273 16.16 -8.39 -2.50
N GLN A 274 16.00 -9.15 -3.58
CA GLN A 274 16.78 -8.94 -4.78
C GLN A 274 16.24 -7.75 -5.57
N THR A 275 15.02 -7.32 -5.27
CA THR A 275 14.29 -6.25 -5.98
C THR A 275 13.84 -5.14 -5.04
N LYS A 276 13.70 -5.40 -3.74
CA LYS A 276 13.26 -4.45 -2.70
C LYS A 276 14.30 -3.37 -2.42
N PHE A 277 14.31 -2.34 -3.27
CA PHE A 277 15.11 -1.13 -3.12
C PHE A 277 14.22 0.11 -3.07
N VAL A 278 14.82 1.20 -2.59
CA VAL A 278 14.27 2.54 -2.71
C VAL A 278 15.24 3.33 -3.56
N TRP A 279 14.72 4.04 -4.55
CA TRP A 279 15.53 4.90 -5.39
C TRP A 279 14.79 6.16 -5.78
N ALA A 280 15.52 7.14 -6.28
CA ALA A 280 14.97 8.37 -6.81
C ALA A 280 15.47 8.62 -8.23
N TRP A 281 14.54 9.01 -9.09
CA TRP A 281 14.85 9.62 -10.38
C TRP A 281 14.91 11.13 -10.21
N SER A 282 15.87 11.80 -10.85
CA SER A 282 15.87 13.26 -10.92
C SER A 282 14.86 13.76 -11.96
N ILE A 283 14.28 14.93 -11.70
CA ILE A 283 13.37 15.60 -12.62
C ILE A 283 14.09 16.84 -13.16
N ASP A 284 14.06 17.03 -14.49
CA ASP A 284 14.67 18.18 -15.13
C ASP A 284 13.78 19.44 -15.06
N GLU A 285 14.32 20.60 -15.43
CA GLU A 285 13.58 21.88 -15.45
C GLU A 285 12.34 21.87 -16.36
N ARG A 286 12.22 20.87 -17.25
CA ARG A 286 11.07 20.66 -18.14
C ARG A 286 10.12 19.59 -17.60
N GLN A 287 10.24 19.22 -16.33
CA GLN A 287 9.40 18.21 -15.67
C GLN A 287 9.51 16.80 -16.27
N ARG A 288 10.64 16.51 -16.93
CA ARG A 288 10.91 15.16 -17.47
C ARG A 288 11.78 14.38 -16.50
N ILE A 289 11.46 13.10 -16.37
CA ILE A 289 12.17 12.20 -15.47
C ILE A 289 13.44 11.69 -16.14
N ASP A 290 14.60 12.01 -15.57
CA ASP A 290 15.90 11.48 -15.96
C ASP A 290 16.12 10.10 -15.32
N THR A 291 16.15 9.08 -16.18
CA THR A 291 16.30 7.67 -15.81
C THR A 291 17.73 7.16 -15.98
N LEU A 292 18.71 8.01 -16.28
CA LEU A 292 20.10 7.60 -16.56
C LEU A 292 21.00 7.56 -15.33
N LYS A 293 20.55 8.13 -14.20
CA LYS A 293 21.34 8.29 -12.97
C LYS A 293 20.46 8.11 -11.73
N PRO A 294 19.92 6.90 -11.47
CA PRO A 294 19.14 6.65 -10.28
C PRO A 294 19.97 6.91 -9.01
N LYS A 295 19.33 7.49 -7.99
CA LYS A 295 19.91 7.63 -6.65
C LYS A 295 19.28 6.61 -5.72
N PHE A 296 20.04 5.63 -5.26
CA PHE A 296 19.56 4.68 -4.24
C PHE A 296 19.44 5.36 -2.88
N LEU A 297 18.35 5.07 -2.17
CA LEU A 297 18.04 5.61 -0.85
C LEU A 297 18.07 4.50 0.19
N SER A 298 18.46 4.86 1.41
CA SER A 298 18.43 3.93 2.54
C SER A 298 17.00 3.80 3.08
N ASN A 299 16.61 2.57 3.41
CA ASN A 299 15.40 2.26 4.17
C ASN A 299 15.79 1.44 5.41
N ASP A 300 15.79 2.08 6.57
CA ASP A 300 16.15 1.46 7.85
C ASP A 300 14.94 0.75 8.46
N MET A 301 14.73 -0.49 8.04
CA MET A 301 13.69 -1.37 8.57
C MET A 301 13.96 -1.85 10.01
N SER A 302 15.05 -1.44 10.67
CA SER A 302 15.22 -1.73 12.10
C SER A 302 14.49 -0.72 13.00
N LYS A 303 14.06 0.41 12.43
CA LYS A 303 13.33 1.44 13.17
C LYS A 303 11.91 0.97 13.47
N GLY A 304 11.51 1.01 14.74
CA GLY A 304 10.15 0.62 15.18
C GLY A 304 10.01 -0.83 15.67
N GLY A 305 11.09 -1.63 15.68
CA GLY A 305 11.07 -2.97 16.27
C GLY A 305 12.35 -3.77 16.04
N THR A 306 12.28 -5.10 16.10
CA THR A 306 13.45 -5.96 15.83
C THR A 306 13.36 -6.55 14.43
N LEU A 307 14.42 -6.37 13.63
CA LEU A 307 14.50 -6.94 12.29
C LEU A 307 14.63 -8.47 12.36
N VAL A 308 13.73 -9.16 11.67
CA VAL A 308 13.72 -10.63 11.54
C VAL A 308 14.02 -11.00 10.08
N ASN A 309 14.91 -11.97 9.88
CA ASN A 309 15.34 -12.46 8.56
C ASN A 309 15.93 -11.35 7.65
N PRO A 310 17.03 -10.68 8.06
CA PRO A 310 17.66 -9.58 7.31
C PRO A 310 18.36 -10.06 6.02
N ARG A 311 18.63 -9.14 5.07
CA ARG A 311 19.27 -9.44 3.76
C ARG A 311 20.52 -10.29 3.91
N ILE A 312 21.37 -9.86 4.84
CA ILE A 312 22.73 -10.36 5.01
C ILE A 312 22.77 -11.80 5.50
N ASN A 313 21.74 -12.24 6.24
CA ASN A 313 21.64 -13.57 6.84
C ASN A 313 20.29 -14.23 6.51
N LYS A 314 19.84 -14.11 5.24
CA LYS A 314 18.59 -14.67 4.74
C LYS A 314 18.50 -16.17 5.06
N ASN A 315 17.42 -16.59 5.70
CA ASN A 315 16.94 -17.96 5.62
C ASN A 315 15.92 -18.08 4.47
N PRO A 316 16.21 -18.86 3.42
CA PRO A 316 15.33 -19.00 2.26
C PRO A 316 14.02 -19.75 2.54
N SER A 317 13.88 -20.43 3.69
CA SER A 317 12.67 -21.20 4.02
C SER A 317 11.44 -20.36 4.40
N PHE A 318 11.57 -19.02 4.47
CA PHE A 318 10.50 -18.13 4.94
C PHE A 318 9.73 -17.43 3.81
N GLY A 319 9.96 -17.76 2.54
CA GLY A 319 9.28 -17.16 1.38
C GLY A 319 9.70 -15.72 1.11
N GLY A 320 9.42 -14.83 2.06
CA GLY A 320 9.72 -13.39 2.06
C GLY A 320 10.87 -12.99 2.98
N LEU A 321 11.32 -11.73 2.84
CA LEU A 321 12.40 -11.20 3.67
C LEU A 321 12.09 -9.92 4.40
N MET A 322 12.75 -9.78 5.55
CA MET A 322 12.75 -8.61 6.41
C MET A 322 11.35 -8.26 6.93
N ALA A 323 11.04 -8.75 8.12
CA ALA A 323 9.89 -8.29 8.87
C ALA A 323 10.35 -7.51 10.11
N VAL A 324 9.54 -6.56 10.56
CA VAL A 324 9.75 -5.94 11.87
C VAL A 324 8.87 -6.69 12.86
N ARG A 325 9.52 -7.28 13.87
CA ARG A 325 8.80 -7.78 15.04
C ARG A 325 8.39 -6.58 15.88
N VAL A 326 7.09 -6.31 15.93
CA VAL A 326 6.53 -5.32 16.84
C VAL A 326 6.46 -5.95 18.22
N VAL A 327 7.36 -5.53 19.12
CA VAL A 327 7.27 -5.91 20.54
C VAL A 327 6.15 -5.08 21.16
N VAL A 328 4.93 -5.63 21.18
CA VAL A 328 3.84 -5.04 21.96
C VAL A 328 4.08 -5.39 23.42
N ASN A 329 4.75 -4.51 24.16
CA ASN A 329 4.61 -4.51 25.61
C ASN A 329 3.20 -3.98 25.91
N ALA A 330 2.25 -4.90 26.12
CA ALA A 330 0.96 -4.55 26.69
C ALA A 330 1.18 -4.28 28.19
N SER A 331 1.34 -3.01 28.55
CA SER A 331 1.09 -2.53 29.91
C SER A 331 0.00 -1.47 29.83
N GLY A 332 -1.15 -1.79 30.42
CA GLY A 332 -2.37 -0.99 30.46
C GLY A 332 -3.57 -1.89 30.72
#